data_AF-A0A7C4R1C6-F1
#
_entry.id   AF-A0A7C4R1C6-F1
#
_cell.length_a   1.000
_cell.length_b   1.000
_cell.length_c   1.000
_cell.angle_alpha   90.00
_cell.angle_beta   90.00
_cell.angle_gamma   90.00
#
_symmetry.space_group_name_H-M   'P 1'
#
loop_
_entity.id
_entity.type
_entity.pdbx_description
1 polymer ?
#
loop_
_entity_poly.entity_id
_entity_poly.type
_entity_poly.pdbx_seq_one_letter_code
_entity_poly.pdbx_strand_id
1 'polypeptide(L)'
;MQADLHVHSRHSQRPSQWLLQKIGCPESFTEPLRLYHLARRRGMDLVTVTDHNRIEGALEIAHLPGVVIGEEVTSYLPEDGCKVHVLVYRISEAQHAEIQKLRPNLYELLGYLRQEGVFHAAAHPFYAVNDRLTPAHIEKLLLLFSVFEINGDSHPEANRRLREMLAALTPQALGQLADRHGIAPVGPRPWVKRLIGGSDDHSSLTIGRTFTRVEGARSAAEFFAGIEAGAAQVIEEPSSPKHLAHNLYSIAYQFYRARLDLGAQVPHDFLLRFVDRSLRGTPEEEEGGILSRLHFLWQARRLRRIRGSLPGPLVDLLRKETARLIRDEPELFALPRGAKQVPQPSAERWFDFIHKMSSRILLGFANHLLDHLSGANLFSIFHTIGSAGGFCTLLAPYFVGFAHHNAQIRLAREAAGQLGAHSTAVRPLRCAVFAENAAQGLAAAGSREEAERVVLTCEADTEGGAVRRFAPIGVYAFEELPGERLVYPPLLEMLDFCFSQPIERLHLAGSGPTGLAGLFIGRFLGLPLEATHSEAIPRLARQLTHDTFIEDLAWKYLVWFYGHVRTVYVPSPGVARELMEKGVPAEKIRLEARVRVEDEAAGRRRPVRRAARGGI
;
A
#
# COMPACT_ATOMS: atom_id res chain seq x y z
N MET A 1 -23.83 20.87 10.99
CA MET A 1 -22.54 21.28 10.40
C MET A 1 -21.67 20.08 10.06
N GLN A 2 -20.76 20.22 9.09
CA GLN A 2 -19.72 19.23 8.77
C GLN A 2 -18.33 19.87 8.62
N ALA A 3 -17.30 19.12 9.01
CA ALA A 3 -15.90 19.56 9.01
C ALA A 3 -14.98 18.38 8.72
N ASP A 4 -14.06 18.55 7.80
CA ASP A 4 -12.88 17.71 7.73
C ASP A 4 -11.91 18.20 8.80
N LEU A 5 -11.67 17.37 9.82
CA LEU A 5 -10.95 17.77 11.03
C LEU A 5 -9.44 17.52 10.96
N HIS A 6 -8.90 17.00 9.87
CA HIS A 6 -7.46 16.72 9.76
C HIS A 6 -6.97 17.05 8.36
N VAL A 7 -6.31 18.20 8.21
CA VAL A 7 -5.87 18.72 6.90
C VAL A 7 -4.59 19.54 7.05
N HIS A 8 -3.62 19.32 6.16
CA HIS A 8 -2.31 19.95 6.19
C HIS A 8 -2.11 20.95 5.05
N SER A 9 -1.58 22.12 5.41
CA SER A 9 -1.17 23.15 4.46
C SER A 9 0.34 23.09 4.20
N ARG A 10 0.84 23.97 3.33
CA ARG A 10 2.27 24.18 3.09
C ARG A 10 3.10 24.48 4.34
N HIS A 11 2.46 24.84 5.46
CA HIS A 11 3.15 25.10 6.73
C HIS A 11 3.57 23.80 7.45
N SER A 12 3.07 22.64 7.02
CA SER A 12 3.59 21.32 7.40
C SER A 12 4.90 21.01 6.66
N GLN A 13 6.03 21.26 7.33
CA GLN A 13 7.37 21.25 6.71
C GLN A 13 8.15 19.94 6.86
N ARG A 14 7.76 19.05 7.77
CA ARG A 14 8.58 17.89 8.16
C ARG A 14 7.90 16.57 7.83
N PRO A 15 8.12 16.02 6.62
CA PRO A 15 7.46 14.79 6.21
C PRO A 15 7.80 13.61 7.11
N SER A 16 6.79 12.81 7.44
CA SER A 16 6.99 11.55 8.16
C SER A 16 7.54 10.43 7.26
N GLN A 17 7.31 10.49 5.94
CA GLN A 17 7.78 9.48 4.99
C GLN A 17 9.24 9.72 4.57
N TRP A 18 10.10 8.70 4.77
CA TRP A 18 11.54 8.76 4.47
C TRP A 18 11.85 9.19 3.02
N LEU A 19 11.00 8.83 2.06
CA LEU A 19 11.20 9.16 0.64
C LEU A 19 11.19 10.69 0.44
N LEU A 20 10.25 11.39 1.08
CA LEU A 20 10.13 12.85 1.03
C LEU A 20 11.28 13.53 1.78
N GLN A 21 11.68 12.98 2.93
CA GLN A 21 12.85 13.45 3.70
C GLN A 21 14.12 13.39 2.85
N LYS A 22 14.35 12.30 2.11
CA LYS A 22 15.54 12.10 1.29
C LYS A 22 15.66 13.11 0.15
N ILE A 23 14.54 13.57 -0.41
CA ILE A 23 14.53 14.60 -1.47
C ILE A 23 14.42 16.03 -0.92
N GLY A 24 14.33 16.20 0.41
CA GLY A 24 14.17 17.51 1.06
C GLY A 24 12.84 18.19 0.76
N CYS A 25 11.80 17.39 0.46
CA CYS A 25 10.49 17.88 0.05
C CYS A 25 9.62 18.13 1.29
N PRO A 26 9.00 19.33 1.44
CA PRO A 26 7.91 19.56 2.39
C PRO A 26 6.78 18.54 2.29
N GLU A 27 6.01 18.42 3.36
CA GLU A 27 4.95 17.41 3.49
C GLU A 27 3.67 17.80 2.74
N SER A 28 3.42 19.10 2.58
CA SER A 28 2.32 19.63 1.77
C SER A 28 2.76 20.89 1.02
N PHE A 29 2.10 21.16 -0.11
CA PHE A 29 2.25 22.38 -0.91
C PHE A 29 0.93 23.15 -1.05
N THR A 30 -0.10 22.73 -0.30
CA THR A 30 -1.41 23.33 -0.42
C THR A 30 -1.45 24.67 0.31
N GLU A 31 -1.65 25.74 -0.45
CA GLU A 31 -1.88 27.09 0.10
C GLU A 31 -3.14 27.12 0.97
N PRO A 32 -3.12 27.71 2.19
CA PRO A 32 -4.28 27.75 3.09
C PRO A 32 -5.56 28.30 2.44
N LEU A 33 -5.45 29.35 1.62
CA LEU A 33 -6.60 29.90 0.90
C LEU A 33 -7.20 28.92 -0.12
N ARG A 34 -6.35 28.16 -0.82
CA ARG A 34 -6.80 27.11 -1.76
C ARG A 34 -7.50 25.98 -1.01
N LEU A 35 -6.96 25.58 0.15
CA LEU A 35 -7.54 24.59 1.05
C LEU A 35 -8.95 25.04 1.48
N TYR A 36 -9.09 26.27 1.97
CA TYR A 36 -10.38 26.84 2.37
C TYR A 36 -11.41 26.73 1.24
N HIS A 37 -11.10 27.26 0.06
CA HIS A 37 -12.03 27.22 -1.07
C HIS A 37 -12.37 25.80 -1.50
N LEU A 38 -11.42 24.88 -1.44
CA LEU A 38 -11.65 23.48 -1.80
C LEU A 38 -12.54 22.78 -0.79
N ALA A 39 -12.29 22.95 0.52
CA ALA A 39 -13.13 22.41 1.59
C ALA A 39 -14.57 22.94 1.47
N ARG A 40 -14.74 24.26 1.28
CA ARG A 40 -16.06 24.89 1.05
C ARG A 40 -16.77 24.32 -0.18
N ARG A 41 -16.07 24.17 -1.32
CA ARG A 41 -16.64 23.55 -2.53
C ARG A 41 -17.03 22.09 -2.34
N ARG A 42 -16.33 21.36 -1.46
CA ARG A 42 -16.67 19.98 -1.08
C ARG A 42 -17.72 19.92 0.04
N GLY A 43 -18.32 21.05 0.39
CA GLY A 43 -19.46 21.16 1.29
C GLY A 43 -19.10 21.25 2.76
N MET A 44 -17.84 21.48 3.13
CA MET A 44 -17.47 21.66 4.53
C MET A 44 -18.00 22.99 5.07
N ASP A 45 -18.72 22.93 6.20
CA ASP A 45 -19.26 24.10 6.90
C ASP A 45 -18.18 24.79 7.74
N LEU A 46 -17.32 24.00 8.37
CA LEU A 46 -16.13 24.46 9.08
C LEU A 46 -14.88 24.03 8.31
N VAL A 47 -13.85 24.87 8.36
CA VAL A 47 -12.54 24.59 7.76
C VAL A 47 -11.51 24.58 8.88
N THR A 48 -10.86 23.44 9.11
CA THR A 48 -9.69 23.36 9.98
C THR A 48 -8.43 23.24 9.14
N VAL A 49 -7.34 23.79 9.67
CA VAL A 49 -5.97 23.51 9.21
C VAL A 49 -5.22 23.03 10.44
N THR A 50 -4.64 21.84 10.36
CA THR A 50 -4.01 21.14 11.49
C THR A 50 -2.55 20.86 11.17
N ASP A 51 -1.79 21.89 10.83
CA ASP A 51 -0.38 21.75 10.49
C ASP A 51 0.43 21.18 11.66
N HIS A 52 1.51 20.44 11.35
CA HIS A 52 2.32 19.80 12.38
C HIS A 52 3.00 20.82 13.30
N ASN A 53 2.59 20.85 14.57
CA ASN A 53 3.13 21.70 15.64
C ASN A 53 3.12 23.20 15.29
N ARG A 54 2.17 23.64 14.46
CA ARG A 54 2.11 24.96 13.86
C ARG A 54 0.67 25.40 13.64
N ILE A 55 0.41 26.70 13.77
CA ILE A 55 -0.92 27.31 13.56
C ILE A 55 -0.93 28.38 12.46
N GLU A 56 0.23 28.69 11.87
CA GLU A 56 0.39 29.77 10.89
C GLU A 56 -0.53 29.61 9.68
N GLY A 57 -0.70 28.38 9.19
CA GLY A 57 -1.61 28.09 8.08
C GLY A 57 -3.07 28.37 8.43
N ALA A 58 -3.49 28.06 9.67
CA ALA A 58 -4.83 28.39 10.15
C ALA A 58 -5.02 29.90 10.35
N LEU A 59 -4.00 30.60 10.89
CA LEU A 59 -4.03 32.04 11.12
C LEU A 59 -4.12 32.84 9.81
N GLU A 60 -3.45 32.41 8.74
CA GLU A 60 -3.49 33.05 7.42
C GLU A 60 -4.93 33.24 6.92
N ILE A 61 -5.80 32.27 7.22
CA ILE A 61 -7.20 32.26 6.79
C ILE A 61 -8.21 32.48 7.92
N ALA A 62 -7.77 32.73 9.16
CA ALA A 62 -8.66 32.82 10.34
C ALA A 62 -9.75 33.90 10.22
N HIS A 63 -9.54 34.91 9.37
CA HIS A 63 -10.50 35.96 9.07
C HIS A 63 -11.68 35.49 8.20
N LEU A 64 -11.59 34.30 7.58
CA LEU A 64 -12.64 33.76 6.71
C LEU A 64 -13.74 33.03 7.51
N PRO A 65 -15.01 33.07 7.06
CA PRO A 65 -16.11 32.45 7.77
C PRO A 65 -15.92 30.94 7.94
N GLY A 66 -16.17 30.44 9.16
CA GLY A 66 -16.15 29.01 9.49
C GLY A 66 -14.76 28.42 9.71
N VAL A 67 -13.69 29.23 9.71
CA VAL A 67 -12.35 28.72 10.03
C VAL A 67 -12.23 28.45 11.53
N VAL A 68 -11.63 27.30 11.86
CA VAL A 68 -11.31 26.88 13.23
C VAL A 68 -9.81 26.66 13.31
N ILE A 69 -9.16 27.37 14.24
CA ILE A 69 -7.72 27.22 14.50
C ILE A 69 -7.49 25.87 15.19
N GLY A 70 -6.60 25.06 14.61
CA GLY A 70 -6.13 23.81 15.17
C GLY A 70 -4.68 23.56 14.79
N GLU A 71 -4.11 22.49 15.35
CA GLU A 71 -2.80 21.96 14.98
C GLU A 71 -2.77 20.46 15.24
N GLU A 72 -1.90 19.74 14.55
CA GLU A 72 -1.57 18.36 14.90
C GLU A 72 -0.24 18.35 15.68
N VAL A 73 -0.33 18.07 16.97
CA VAL A 73 0.81 18.12 17.89
C VAL A 73 1.52 16.79 17.91
N THR A 74 2.81 16.77 17.56
CA THR A 74 3.67 15.62 17.77
C THR A 74 4.14 15.60 19.22
N SER A 75 3.70 14.60 19.97
CA SER A 75 4.08 14.35 21.36
C SER A 75 4.69 12.96 21.55
N TYR A 76 5.14 12.65 22.77
CA TYR A 76 5.96 11.47 23.06
C TYR A 76 5.49 10.77 24.33
N LEU A 77 5.36 9.46 24.28
CA LEU A 77 5.34 8.64 25.50
C LEU A 77 6.75 8.72 26.13
N PRO A 78 6.90 9.27 27.35
CA PRO A 78 8.21 9.55 27.93
C PRO A 78 9.02 8.29 28.26
N GLU A 79 8.39 7.13 28.36
CA GLU A 79 9.04 5.87 28.74
C GLU A 79 9.97 5.34 27.65
N ASP A 80 9.59 5.53 26.38
CA ASP A 80 10.30 4.94 25.25
C ASP A 80 10.39 5.87 24.03
N GLY A 81 9.92 7.11 24.14
CA GLY A 81 9.95 8.09 23.05
C GLY A 81 9.07 7.69 21.85
N CYS A 82 8.09 6.79 22.01
CA CYS A 82 7.11 6.52 20.97
C CYS A 82 6.34 7.80 20.67
N LYS A 83 6.32 8.20 19.38
CA LYS A 83 5.60 9.39 18.94
C LYS A 83 4.11 9.11 18.86
N VAL A 84 3.32 10.08 19.31
CA VAL A 84 1.86 10.10 19.22
C VAL A 84 1.45 11.45 18.68
N HIS A 85 0.52 11.46 17.73
CA HIS A 85 -0.04 12.71 17.22
C HIS A 85 -1.37 13.03 17.91
N VAL A 86 -1.52 14.29 18.28
CA VAL A 86 -2.68 14.80 19.02
C VAL A 86 -3.28 15.95 18.24
N LEU A 87 -4.51 15.77 17.77
CA LEU A 87 -5.26 16.85 17.15
C LEU A 87 -5.81 17.75 18.24
N VAL A 88 -5.60 19.06 18.12
CA VAL A 88 -6.14 20.08 19.03
C VAL A 88 -6.87 21.17 18.25
N TYR A 89 -7.95 21.71 18.81
CA TYR A 89 -8.82 22.65 18.11
C TYR A 89 -9.31 23.78 19.00
N ARG A 90 -9.72 24.87 18.36
CA ARG A 90 -10.22 26.10 19.00
C ARG A 90 -9.20 26.69 19.98
N ILE A 91 -7.92 26.58 19.64
CA ILE A 91 -6.82 27.09 20.45
C ILE A 91 -6.51 28.55 20.11
N SER A 92 -6.04 29.28 21.12
CA SER A 92 -5.42 30.60 20.97
C SER A 92 -3.91 30.49 20.73
N GLU A 93 -3.28 31.57 20.26
CA GLU A 93 -1.83 31.66 20.13
C GLU A 93 -1.09 31.42 21.45
N ALA A 94 -1.67 31.87 22.58
CA ALA A 94 -1.11 31.64 23.91
C ALA A 94 -1.16 30.16 24.31
N GLN A 95 -2.27 29.48 24.01
CA GLN A 95 -2.40 28.04 24.24
C GLN A 95 -1.44 27.25 23.35
N HIS A 96 -1.30 27.63 22.07
CA HIS A 96 -0.30 27.05 21.18
C HIS A 96 1.12 27.16 21.76
N ALA A 97 1.51 28.35 22.24
CA ALA A 97 2.84 28.56 22.82
C ALA A 97 3.10 27.65 24.03
N GLU A 98 2.08 27.37 24.85
CA GLU A 98 2.20 26.45 25.98
C GLU A 98 2.23 24.97 25.55
N ILE A 99 1.38 24.60 24.58
CA ILE A 99 1.39 23.28 23.93
C ILE A 99 2.79 22.95 23.40
N GLN A 100 3.48 23.92 22.76
CA GLN A 100 4.83 23.71 22.24
C GLN A 100 5.87 23.42 23.34
N LYS A 101 5.68 23.94 24.56
CA LYS A 101 6.56 23.64 25.70
C LYS A 101 6.30 22.25 26.28
N LEU A 102 5.03 21.84 26.35
CA LEU A 102 4.59 20.62 27.02
C LEU A 102 4.60 19.39 26.11
N ARG A 103 4.55 19.56 24.79
CA ARG A 103 4.52 18.44 23.83
C ARG A 103 5.65 17.41 23.95
N PRO A 104 6.87 17.68 24.49
CA PRO A 104 7.85 16.63 24.72
C PRO A 104 7.38 15.49 25.65
N ASN A 105 6.31 15.68 26.43
CA ASN A 105 5.72 14.67 27.29
C ASN A 105 4.20 14.60 27.10
N LEU A 106 3.70 13.47 26.58
CA LEU A 106 2.28 13.27 26.29
C LEU A 106 1.40 13.41 27.54
N TYR A 107 1.87 12.97 28.70
CA TYR A 107 1.08 13.04 29.94
C TYR A 107 0.89 14.49 30.41
N GLU A 108 1.94 15.30 30.33
CA GLU A 108 1.91 16.73 30.67
C GLU A 108 1.04 17.51 29.69
N LEU A 109 1.24 17.28 28.39
CA LEU A 109 0.44 17.89 27.33
C LEU A 109 -1.05 17.63 27.55
N LEU A 110 -1.44 16.35 27.71
CA LEU A 110 -2.84 16.01 27.90
C LEU A 110 -3.40 16.53 29.23
N GLY A 111 -2.56 16.65 30.27
CA GLY A 111 -2.92 17.31 31.53
C GLY A 111 -3.35 18.76 31.32
N TYR A 112 -2.51 19.53 30.62
CA TYR A 112 -2.79 20.92 30.27
C TYR A 112 -4.03 21.07 29.38
N LEU A 113 -4.14 20.28 28.31
CA LEU A 113 -5.27 20.36 27.38
C LEU A 113 -6.61 20.15 28.09
N ARG A 114 -6.67 19.24 29.08
CA ARG A 114 -7.86 19.04 29.90
C ARG A 114 -8.12 20.20 30.86
N GLN A 115 -7.09 20.71 31.51
CA GLN A 115 -7.21 21.83 32.45
C GLN A 115 -7.76 23.08 31.76
N GLU A 116 -7.31 23.35 30.53
CA GLU A 116 -7.73 24.50 29.73
C GLU A 116 -9.01 24.26 28.92
N GLY A 117 -9.60 23.06 29.00
CA GLY A 117 -10.79 22.70 28.22
C GLY A 117 -10.57 22.72 26.70
N VAL A 118 -9.34 22.45 26.24
CA VAL A 118 -9.02 22.35 24.82
C VAL A 118 -9.53 21.02 24.27
N PHE A 119 -10.35 21.09 23.23
CA PHE A 119 -10.84 19.90 22.54
C PHE A 119 -9.67 19.19 21.84
N HIS A 120 -9.49 17.91 22.12
CA HIS A 120 -8.38 17.12 21.59
C HIS A 120 -8.75 15.66 21.27
N ALA A 121 -8.04 15.06 20.31
CA ALA A 121 -8.25 13.68 19.89
C ALA A 121 -6.93 12.98 19.57
N ALA A 122 -6.91 11.65 19.72
CA ALA A 122 -5.82 10.82 19.21
C ALA A 122 -5.92 10.73 17.68
N ALA A 123 -4.93 11.29 16.97
CA ALA A 123 -4.83 11.19 15.52
C ALA A 123 -4.43 9.77 15.10
N HIS A 124 -4.94 9.31 13.95
CA HIS A 124 -4.60 8.04 13.27
C HIS A 124 -3.96 6.98 14.19
N PRO A 125 -4.72 6.37 15.12
CA PRO A 125 -4.15 5.66 16.28
C PRO A 125 -3.23 4.47 15.95
N PHE A 126 -3.28 3.94 14.73
CA PHE A 126 -2.45 2.83 14.27
C PHE A 126 -1.26 3.27 13.41
N TYR A 127 -0.99 4.56 13.28
CA TYR A 127 0.14 5.08 12.52
C TYR A 127 1.41 5.16 13.37
N ALA A 128 2.41 4.35 13.04
CA ALA A 128 3.69 4.31 13.73
C ALA A 128 4.63 5.42 13.24
N VAL A 129 4.43 6.66 13.69
CA VAL A 129 5.18 7.87 13.24
C VAL A 129 6.70 7.71 13.27
N ASN A 130 7.25 6.98 14.25
CA ASN A 130 8.68 6.67 14.35
C ASN A 130 8.98 5.17 14.50
N ASP A 131 8.09 4.31 13.98
CA ASP A 131 8.23 2.85 13.99
C ASP A 131 8.34 2.20 15.39
N ARG A 132 7.97 2.91 16.47
CA ARG A 132 7.97 2.42 17.86
C ARG A 132 6.58 2.00 18.37
N LEU A 133 5.52 2.26 17.62
CA LEU A 133 4.15 2.02 18.06
C LEU A 133 3.89 0.51 18.20
N THR A 134 3.32 0.10 19.33
CA THR A 134 3.02 -1.30 19.67
C THR A 134 1.58 -1.43 20.16
N PRO A 135 1.01 -2.65 20.23
CA PRO A 135 -0.29 -2.87 20.86
C PRO A 135 -0.40 -2.31 22.28
N ALA A 136 0.66 -2.40 23.09
CA ALA A 136 0.70 -1.83 24.43
C ALA A 136 0.55 -0.30 24.43
N HIS A 137 1.10 0.39 23.42
CA HIS A 137 0.89 1.83 23.25
C HIS A 137 -0.57 2.15 22.93
N ILE A 138 -1.22 1.34 22.09
CA ILE A 138 -2.65 1.50 21.82
C ILE A 138 -3.47 1.36 23.11
N GLU A 139 -3.17 0.38 23.95
CA GLU A 139 -3.81 0.22 25.26
C GLU A 139 -3.66 1.48 26.14
N LYS A 140 -2.47 2.09 26.18
CA LYS A 140 -2.26 3.38 26.86
C LYS A 140 -3.11 4.50 26.25
N LEU A 141 -3.18 4.60 24.93
CA LEU A 141 -4.03 5.62 24.27
C LEU A 141 -5.50 5.46 24.66
N LEU A 142 -6.01 4.22 24.80
CA LEU A 142 -7.36 3.93 25.27
C LEU A 142 -7.61 4.44 26.70
N LEU A 143 -6.59 4.56 27.54
CA LEU A 143 -6.72 5.15 28.88
C LEU A 143 -6.68 6.68 28.84
N LEU A 144 -5.86 7.24 27.95
CA LEU A 144 -5.53 8.67 27.89
C LEU A 144 -6.53 9.53 27.11
N PHE A 145 -7.18 8.97 26.09
CA PHE A 145 -8.04 9.72 25.18
C PHE A 145 -9.51 9.35 25.30
N SER A 146 -10.39 10.34 25.16
CA SER A 146 -11.84 10.14 25.03
C SER A 146 -12.34 10.18 23.59
N VAL A 147 -11.54 10.79 22.69
CA VAL A 147 -11.88 11.00 21.27
C VAL A 147 -10.77 10.41 20.41
N PHE A 148 -11.16 9.61 19.41
CA PHE A 148 -10.26 8.96 18.47
C PHE A 148 -10.62 9.33 17.04
N GLU A 149 -9.60 9.47 16.21
CA GLU A 149 -9.78 9.72 14.79
C GLU A 149 -10.00 8.41 14.00
N ILE A 150 -11.04 8.40 13.17
CA ILE A 150 -11.14 7.58 11.97
C ILE A 150 -10.45 8.34 10.85
N ASN A 151 -9.20 7.98 10.58
CA ASN A 151 -8.34 8.71 9.67
C ASN A 151 -8.60 8.32 8.22
N GLY A 152 -8.65 9.33 7.35
CA GLY A 152 -9.02 9.19 5.94
C GLY A 152 -7.92 8.66 5.02
N ASP A 153 -6.65 8.63 5.44
CA ASP A 153 -5.56 7.98 4.72
C ASP A 153 -5.38 6.51 5.14
N SER A 154 -5.91 6.14 6.31
CA SER A 154 -5.80 4.79 6.86
C SER A 154 -6.60 3.73 6.11
N HIS A 155 -6.12 2.48 6.14
CA HIS A 155 -6.84 1.37 5.51
C HIS A 155 -8.23 1.13 6.16
N PRO A 156 -9.29 0.84 5.37
CA PRO A 156 -10.63 0.60 5.91
C PRO A 156 -10.72 -0.50 6.98
N GLU A 157 -9.90 -1.55 6.86
CA GLU A 157 -9.82 -2.58 7.90
C GLU A 157 -9.29 -2.04 9.23
N ALA A 158 -8.29 -1.15 9.22
CA ALA A 158 -7.74 -0.56 10.44
C ALA A 158 -8.80 0.31 11.13
N ASN A 159 -9.50 1.17 10.37
CA ASN A 159 -10.61 1.98 10.88
C ASN A 159 -11.76 1.13 11.42
N ARG A 160 -12.13 0.04 10.73
CA ARG A 160 -13.13 -0.91 11.24
C ARG A 160 -12.70 -1.54 12.56
N ARG A 161 -11.45 -1.98 12.67
CA ARG A 161 -10.91 -2.57 13.92
C ARG A 161 -10.88 -1.58 15.06
N LEU A 162 -10.54 -0.32 14.80
CA LEU A 162 -10.63 0.74 15.81
C LEU A 162 -12.07 0.83 16.34
N ARG A 163 -13.08 0.92 15.45
CA ARG A 163 -14.49 0.95 15.86
C ARG A 163 -14.88 -0.26 16.71
N GLU A 164 -14.50 -1.47 16.28
CA GLU A 164 -14.76 -2.72 17.00
C GLU A 164 -14.12 -2.70 18.40
N MET A 165 -12.85 -2.28 18.50
CA MET A 165 -12.14 -2.18 19.78
C MET A 165 -12.80 -1.17 20.72
N LEU A 166 -13.12 0.04 20.24
CA LEU A 166 -13.74 1.07 21.07
C LEU A 166 -15.14 0.67 21.53
N ALA A 167 -15.91 -0.03 20.69
CA ALA A 167 -17.25 -0.53 21.03
C ALA A 167 -17.21 -1.69 22.04
N ALA A 168 -16.13 -2.47 22.07
CA ALA A 168 -15.95 -3.58 23.00
C ALA A 168 -15.49 -3.15 24.41
N LEU A 169 -15.15 -1.87 24.62
CA LEU A 169 -14.67 -1.39 25.91
C LEU A 169 -15.77 -1.43 26.99
N THR A 170 -15.41 -2.04 28.12
CA THR A 170 -16.25 -2.08 29.33
C THR A 170 -15.50 -1.44 30.50
N PRO A 171 -16.17 -1.05 31.59
CA PRO A 171 -15.51 -0.60 32.81
C PRO A 171 -14.46 -1.59 33.32
N GLN A 172 -14.77 -2.89 33.26
CA GLN A 172 -13.87 -3.96 33.71
C GLN A 172 -12.62 -4.07 32.82
N ALA A 173 -12.80 -4.11 31.49
CA ALA A 173 -11.69 -4.19 30.56
C ALA A 173 -10.74 -2.99 30.72
N LEU A 174 -11.31 -1.79 30.85
CA LEU A 174 -10.51 -0.58 31.04
C LEU A 174 -9.81 -0.53 32.41
N GLY A 175 -10.44 -1.06 33.46
CA GLY A 175 -9.80 -1.23 34.77
C GLY A 175 -8.59 -2.15 34.73
N GLN A 176 -8.69 -3.28 34.01
CA GLN A 176 -7.54 -4.19 33.80
C GLN A 176 -6.39 -3.51 33.04
N LEU A 177 -6.71 -2.68 32.04
CA LEU A 177 -5.70 -1.89 31.34
C LEU A 177 -5.06 -0.84 32.26
N ALA A 178 -5.86 -0.17 33.09
CA ALA A 178 -5.38 0.80 34.06
C ALA A 178 -4.40 0.18 35.06
N ASP A 179 -4.75 -0.99 35.62
CA ASP A 179 -3.89 -1.73 36.53
C ASP A 179 -2.59 -2.20 35.85
N ARG A 180 -2.69 -2.69 34.61
CA ARG A 180 -1.55 -3.17 33.82
C ARG A 180 -0.55 -2.06 33.53
N HIS A 181 -1.02 -0.88 33.16
CA HIS A 181 -0.17 0.24 32.70
C HIS A 181 0.12 1.26 33.80
N GLY A 182 -0.56 1.18 34.94
CA GLY A 182 -0.45 2.18 36.02
C GLY A 182 -0.99 3.55 35.62
N ILE A 183 -1.95 3.63 34.69
CA ILE A 183 -2.51 4.87 34.16
C ILE A 183 -4.00 4.96 34.50
N ALA A 184 -4.39 6.02 35.20
CA ALA A 184 -5.79 6.28 35.51
C ALA A 184 -6.58 6.63 34.23
N PRO A 185 -7.70 5.95 33.93
CA PRO A 185 -8.53 6.28 32.78
C PRO A 185 -9.15 7.68 32.90
N VAL A 186 -9.25 8.40 31.78
CA VAL A 186 -9.73 9.79 31.77
C VAL A 186 -11.25 9.91 31.62
N GLY A 187 -11.88 10.70 32.49
CA GLY A 187 -13.29 11.11 32.40
C GLY A 187 -14.23 10.25 33.25
N PRO A 188 -15.53 10.63 33.35
CA PRO A 188 -16.50 9.96 34.21
C PRO A 188 -17.00 8.63 33.64
N ARG A 189 -16.96 8.47 32.32
CA ARG A 189 -17.31 7.23 31.59
C ARG A 189 -16.20 6.89 30.60
N PRO A 190 -15.00 6.54 31.09
CA PRO A 190 -13.81 6.44 30.26
C PRO A 190 -13.88 5.31 29.23
N TRP A 191 -14.76 4.32 29.39
CA TRP A 191 -15.00 3.27 28.39
C TRP A 191 -15.88 3.74 27.22
N VAL A 192 -16.55 4.89 27.33
CA VAL A 192 -17.38 5.45 26.25
C VAL A 192 -16.53 6.40 25.43
N LYS A 193 -16.11 5.95 24.25
CA LYS A 193 -15.25 6.72 23.35
C LYS A 193 -16.06 7.45 22.27
N ARG A 194 -15.52 8.55 21.77
CA ARG A 194 -16.06 9.34 20.65
C ARG A 194 -15.17 9.19 19.42
N LEU A 195 -15.79 9.37 18.26
CA LEU A 195 -15.10 9.32 16.98
C LEU A 195 -15.22 10.66 16.28
N ILE A 196 -14.10 11.09 15.71
CA ILE A 196 -14.04 12.13 14.68
C ILE A 196 -13.47 11.54 13.40
N GLY A 197 -13.69 12.20 12.28
CA GLY A 197 -13.08 11.88 11.00
C GLY A 197 -12.39 13.10 10.41
N GLY A 198 -11.22 12.87 9.84
CA GLY A 198 -10.45 13.81 9.05
C GLY A 198 -9.78 13.09 7.88
N SER A 199 -9.45 13.83 6.82
CA SER A 199 -8.89 13.26 5.60
C SER A 199 -7.38 13.02 5.68
N ASP A 200 -6.69 13.74 6.55
CA ASP A 200 -5.23 13.79 6.64
C ASP A 200 -4.59 14.19 5.30
N ASP A 201 -5.27 15.10 4.60
CA ASP A 201 -4.87 15.55 3.27
C ASP A 201 -3.63 16.43 3.31
N HIS A 202 -2.65 16.04 2.47
CA HIS A 202 -1.38 16.72 2.27
C HIS A 202 -1.18 17.22 0.83
N SER A 203 -2.11 16.88 -0.07
CA SER A 203 -1.94 17.01 -1.51
C SER A 203 -3.00 17.87 -2.20
N SER A 204 -4.06 18.28 -1.48
CA SER A 204 -5.31 18.84 -1.98
C SER A 204 -6.19 17.87 -2.79
N LEU A 205 -5.85 16.58 -2.83
CA LEU A 205 -6.61 15.58 -3.57
C LEU A 205 -7.71 14.95 -2.71
N THR A 206 -7.44 14.64 -1.45
CA THR A 206 -8.28 13.83 -0.57
C THR A 206 -9.08 14.64 0.46
N ILE A 207 -8.92 15.96 0.51
CA ILE A 207 -9.64 16.83 1.45
C ILE A 207 -11.16 16.62 1.42
N GLY A 208 -11.80 16.44 2.57
CA GLY A 208 -13.24 16.23 2.69
C GLY A 208 -13.77 14.90 2.16
N ARG A 209 -12.89 13.93 1.84
CA ARG A 209 -13.29 12.54 1.56
C ARG A 209 -13.67 11.77 2.83
N THR A 210 -12.97 12.06 3.92
CA THR A 210 -13.34 11.62 5.27
C THR A 210 -13.52 12.85 6.14
N PHE A 211 -14.67 12.95 6.82
CA PHE A 211 -15.04 14.13 7.60
C PHE A 211 -16.04 13.81 8.70
N THR A 212 -16.21 14.76 9.62
CA THR A 212 -17.16 14.68 10.73
C THR A 212 -18.40 15.51 10.45
N ARG A 213 -19.58 14.95 10.68
CA ARG A 213 -20.87 15.64 10.64
C ARG A 213 -21.52 15.62 12.02
N VAL A 214 -22.05 16.76 12.43
CA VAL A 214 -22.92 16.90 13.61
C VAL A 214 -24.22 17.53 13.14
N GLU A 215 -25.30 16.75 13.18
CA GLU A 215 -26.62 17.22 12.80
C GLU A 215 -27.14 18.30 13.77
N GLY A 216 -27.86 19.28 13.25
CA GLY A 216 -28.44 20.36 14.06
C GLY A 216 -27.46 21.43 14.56
N ALA A 217 -26.15 21.17 14.60
CA ALA A 217 -25.14 22.16 14.98
C ALA A 217 -25.12 23.35 14.01
N ARG A 218 -25.17 24.58 14.55
CA ARG A 218 -25.22 25.87 13.81
C ARG A 218 -23.99 26.74 14.03
N SER A 219 -23.13 26.39 14.98
CA SER A 219 -21.88 27.09 15.28
C SER A 219 -20.74 26.10 15.53
N ALA A 220 -19.49 26.57 15.45
CA ALA A 220 -18.33 25.76 15.81
C ALA A 220 -18.43 25.27 17.27
N ALA A 221 -18.91 26.10 18.19
CA ALA A 221 -19.09 25.71 19.60
C ALA A 221 -20.09 24.55 19.75
N GLU A 222 -21.26 24.65 19.10
CA GLU A 222 -22.26 23.56 19.08
C GLU A 222 -21.73 22.30 18.39
N PHE A 223 -20.93 22.44 17.34
CA PHE A 223 -20.33 21.33 16.62
C PHE A 223 -19.40 20.51 17.53
N PHE A 224 -18.44 21.15 18.21
CA PHE A 224 -17.52 20.45 19.12
C PHE A 224 -18.24 19.90 20.37
N ALA A 225 -19.18 20.66 20.95
CA ALA A 225 -20.01 20.17 22.05
C ALA A 225 -20.84 18.93 21.64
N GLY A 226 -21.35 18.90 20.41
CA GLY A 226 -22.03 17.76 19.84
C GLY A 226 -21.14 16.53 19.71
N ILE A 227 -19.86 16.70 19.36
CA ILE A 227 -18.89 15.59 19.33
C ILE A 227 -18.70 15.00 20.73
N GLU A 228 -18.48 15.84 21.74
CA GLU A 228 -18.32 15.40 23.14
C GLU A 228 -19.57 14.67 23.65
N ALA A 229 -20.75 15.19 23.32
CA ALA A 229 -22.04 14.56 23.62
C ALA A 229 -22.24 13.22 22.89
N GLY A 230 -21.50 12.95 21.82
CA GLY A 230 -21.58 11.72 21.01
C GLY A 230 -22.57 11.78 19.86
N ALA A 231 -22.93 12.98 19.41
CA ALA A 231 -23.77 13.22 18.24
C ALA A 231 -22.98 13.26 16.91
N ALA A 232 -21.68 12.98 16.94
CA ALA A 232 -20.83 12.96 15.76
C ALA A 232 -21.05 11.72 14.90
N GLN A 233 -21.25 11.95 13.61
CA GLN A 233 -21.22 10.95 12.57
C GLN A 233 -19.96 11.13 11.72
N VAL A 234 -19.15 10.08 11.61
CA VAL A 234 -18.03 10.07 10.67
C VAL A 234 -18.54 9.59 9.31
N ILE A 235 -18.31 10.40 8.28
CA ILE A 235 -18.51 10.03 6.88
C ILE A 235 -17.14 9.68 6.31
N GLU A 236 -16.98 8.46 5.80
CA GLU A 236 -15.72 7.99 5.22
C GLU A 236 -15.87 7.68 3.74
N GLU A 237 -14.85 8.01 2.97
CA GLU A 237 -14.61 7.42 1.67
C GLU A 237 -13.34 6.54 1.80
N PRO A 238 -13.44 5.22 1.56
CA PRO A 238 -12.34 4.28 1.77
C PRO A 238 -11.02 4.68 1.10
N SER A 239 -9.94 4.75 1.89
CA SER A 239 -8.58 4.86 1.36
C SER A 239 -8.06 3.53 0.82
N SER A 240 -6.99 3.62 0.04
CA SER A 240 -6.24 2.47 -0.44
C SER A 240 -4.78 2.87 -0.63
N PRO A 241 -3.85 1.90 -0.75
CA PRO A 241 -2.46 2.18 -1.10
C PRO A 241 -2.30 3.05 -2.35
N LYS A 242 -3.25 2.97 -3.30
CA LYS A 242 -3.26 3.80 -4.51
C LYS A 242 -3.45 5.28 -4.19
N HIS A 243 -4.31 5.60 -3.22
CA HIS A 243 -4.57 6.99 -2.80
C HIS A 243 -3.34 7.60 -2.12
N LEU A 244 -2.72 6.90 -1.17
CA LEU A 244 -1.49 7.38 -0.54
C LEU A 244 -0.36 7.54 -1.56
N ALA A 245 -0.19 6.57 -2.47
CA ALA A 245 0.79 6.70 -3.55
C ALA A 245 0.50 7.94 -4.43
N HIS A 246 -0.77 8.16 -4.80
CA HIS A 246 -1.20 9.32 -5.57
C HIS A 246 -0.92 10.65 -4.85
N ASN A 247 -1.15 10.71 -3.54
CA ASN A 247 -0.78 11.85 -2.69
C ASN A 247 0.74 12.10 -2.72
N LEU A 248 1.55 11.05 -2.57
CA LEU A 248 3.01 11.16 -2.63
C LEU A 248 3.50 11.63 -4.02
N TYR A 249 2.93 11.12 -5.11
CA TYR A 249 3.23 11.62 -6.46
C TYR A 249 2.85 13.09 -6.60
N SER A 250 1.72 13.50 -6.05
CA SER A 250 1.27 14.89 -6.07
C SER A 250 2.24 15.81 -5.35
N ILE A 251 2.64 15.46 -4.13
CA ILE A 251 3.59 16.22 -3.32
C ILE A 251 4.93 16.35 -4.09
N ALA A 252 5.47 15.23 -4.58
CA ALA A 252 6.71 15.22 -5.34
C ALA A 252 6.60 16.06 -6.63
N TYR A 253 5.48 15.96 -7.34
CA TYR A 253 5.25 16.76 -8.55
C TYR A 253 5.17 18.26 -8.24
N GLN A 254 4.46 18.65 -7.18
CA GLN A 254 4.36 20.06 -6.78
C GLN A 254 5.73 20.63 -6.40
N PHE A 255 6.57 19.85 -5.71
CA PHE A 255 7.96 20.21 -5.42
C PHE A 255 8.79 20.45 -6.68
N TYR A 256 8.82 19.48 -7.62
CA TYR A 256 9.59 19.62 -8.86
C TYR A 256 9.03 20.72 -9.76
N ARG A 257 7.71 20.90 -9.79
CA ARG A 257 7.06 21.98 -10.55
C ARG A 257 7.48 23.35 -10.05
N ALA A 258 7.54 23.55 -8.74
CA ALA A 258 7.99 24.81 -8.14
C ALA A 258 9.50 25.02 -8.35
N ARG A 259 10.31 23.98 -8.14
CA ARG A 259 11.78 24.06 -8.22
C ARG A 259 12.31 24.27 -9.65
N LEU A 260 11.64 23.68 -10.65
CA LEU A 260 12.07 23.71 -12.05
C LEU A 260 11.23 24.67 -12.91
N ASP A 261 10.37 25.48 -12.28
CA ASP A 261 9.42 26.40 -12.93
C ASP A 261 8.65 25.75 -14.10
N LEU A 262 8.18 24.52 -13.88
CA LEU A 262 7.49 23.76 -14.93
C LEU A 262 6.12 24.35 -15.26
N GLY A 263 5.60 25.24 -14.41
CA GLY A 263 4.29 25.88 -14.57
C GLY A 263 4.12 26.54 -15.94
N ALA A 264 5.15 27.28 -16.40
CA ALA A 264 5.14 27.92 -17.71
C ALA A 264 5.15 26.93 -18.89
N GLN A 265 5.67 25.72 -18.68
CA GLN A 265 5.78 24.69 -19.73
C GLN A 265 4.52 23.82 -19.84
N VAL A 266 3.69 23.77 -18.78
CA VAL A 266 2.47 22.95 -18.77
C VAL A 266 1.61 23.20 -20.01
N PRO A 267 1.21 24.43 -20.39
CA PRO A 267 0.33 24.64 -21.54
C PRO A 267 0.89 24.12 -22.89
N HIS A 268 2.21 23.96 -22.99
CA HIS A 268 2.88 23.61 -24.24
C HIS A 268 3.15 22.11 -24.41
N ASP A 269 3.18 21.33 -23.32
CA ASP A 269 3.45 19.88 -23.36
C ASP A 269 2.24 19.06 -22.91
N PHE A 270 1.85 18.08 -23.74
CA PHE A 270 0.70 17.23 -23.46
C PHE A 270 0.89 16.35 -22.21
N LEU A 271 2.06 15.71 -22.08
CA LEU A 271 2.35 14.83 -20.95
C LEU A 271 2.38 15.65 -19.66
N LEU A 272 2.99 16.84 -19.69
CA LEU A 272 2.97 17.75 -18.54
C LEU A 272 1.54 18.19 -18.17
N ARG A 273 0.66 18.47 -19.14
CA ARG A 273 -0.77 18.76 -18.86
C ARG A 273 -1.49 17.59 -18.22
N PHE A 274 -1.29 16.40 -18.75
CA PHE A 274 -1.90 15.19 -18.19
C PHE A 274 -1.43 14.94 -16.75
N VAL A 275 -0.13 15.06 -16.49
CA VAL A 275 0.45 14.90 -15.16
C VAL A 275 -0.02 16.01 -14.20
N ASP A 276 0.01 17.29 -14.61
CA ASP A 276 -0.45 18.42 -13.77
C ASP A 276 -1.91 18.23 -13.36
N ARG A 277 -2.77 17.88 -14.32
CA ARG A 277 -4.21 17.63 -14.07
C ARG A 277 -4.42 16.43 -13.14
N SER A 278 -3.71 15.33 -13.38
CA SER A 278 -3.85 14.11 -12.60
C SER A 278 -3.34 14.27 -11.17
N LEU A 279 -2.34 15.11 -10.94
CA LEU A 279 -1.68 15.23 -9.64
C LEU A 279 -2.12 16.45 -8.83
N ARG A 280 -2.74 17.48 -9.42
CA ARG A 280 -3.18 18.67 -8.67
C ARG A 280 -4.69 18.86 -8.63
N GLY A 281 -5.46 18.20 -9.49
CA GLY A 281 -6.92 18.36 -9.56
C GLY A 281 -7.36 19.80 -9.85
N THR A 282 -6.58 20.52 -10.68
CA THR A 282 -6.91 21.87 -11.12
C THR A 282 -8.25 21.87 -11.88
N PRO A 283 -9.27 22.62 -11.41
CA PRO A 283 -10.49 22.83 -12.19
C PRO A 283 -10.13 23.60 -13.46
N GLU A 284 -10.86 23.35 -14.55
CA GLU A 284 -10.83 24.22 -15.73
C GLU A 284 -11.21 25.64 -15.28
N GLU A 285 -10.32 26.62 -15.48
CA GLU A 285 -10.79 27.94 -15.87
C GLU A 285 -11.53 27.75 -17.19
N GLU A 286 -12.74 28.29 -17.27
CA GLU A 286 -13.77 28.11 -18.31
C GLU A 286 -13.24 28.04 -19.77
N GLU A 287 -12.77 26.88 -20.22
CA GLU A 287 -12.65 26.54 -21.65
C GLU A 287 -13.41 25.25 -21.94
N GLY A 288 -14.69 25.24 -21.56
CA GLY A 288 -15.65 24.21 -21.94
C GLY A 288 -15.95 24.30 -23.43
N GLY A 289 -15.40 23.36 -24.22
CA GLY A 289 -15.76 23.24 -25.63
C GLY A 289 -15.37 21.91 -26.27
N ILE A 290 -16.19 21.44 -27.21
CA ILE A 290 -15.93 20.29 -28.11
C ILE A 290 -14.55 20.39 -28.79
N LEU A 291 -14.03 21.62 -28.92
CA LEU A 291 -12.69 21.98 -29.39
C LEU A 291 -11.55 21.37 -28.56
N SER A 292 -11.66 21.19 -27.23
CA SER A 292 -10.58 20.62 -26.42
C SER A 292 -10.32 19.14 -26.72
N ARG A 293 -11.37 18.38 -27.09
CA ARG A 293 -11.28 16.97 -27.51
C ARG A 293 -10.72 16.83 -28.92
N LEU A 294 -11.13 17.70 -29.84
CA LEU A 294 -10.56 17.79 -31.18
C LEU A 294 -9.08 18.18 -31.09
N HIS A 295 -8.73 19.13 -30.22
CA HIS A 295 -7.35 19.51 -29.92
C HIS A 295 -6.54 18.37 -29.30
N PHE A 296 -7.14 17.51 -28.46
CA PHE A 296 -6.51 16.31 -27.90
C PHE A 296 -6.10 15.30 -28.98
N LEU A 297 -7.01 14.99 -29.91
CA LEU A 297 -6.76 14.09 -31.04
C LEU A 297 -5.79 14.71 -32.07
N TRP A 298 -5.80 16.04 -32.24
CA TRP A 298 -4.91 16.77 -33.13
C TRP A 298 -3.49 16.91 -32.56
N GLN A 299 -3.33 17.15 -31.25
CA GLN A 299 -2.02 17.22 -30.59
C GLN A 299 -1.34 15.86 -30.46
N ALA A 300 -2.11 14.77 -30.29
CA ALA A 300 -1.57 13.40 -30.37
C ALA A 300 -0.88 13.12 -31.72
N ARG A 301 -1.37 13.72 -32.82
CA ARG A 301 -0.71 13.67 -34.15
C ARG A 301 0.49 14.60 -34.26
N ARG A 302 0.53 15.72 -33.50
CA ARG A 302 1.58 16.75 -33.53
C ARG A 302 2.76 16.49 -32.59
N LEU A 303 2.66 15.52 -31.68
CA LEU A 303 3.77 15.03 -30.84
C LEU A 303 4.99 14.51 -31.65
N ARG A 304 4.84 14.29 -32.96
CA ARG A 304 5.96 14.04 -33.89
C ARG A 304 6.91 15.23 -34.08
N ARG A 305 6.53 16.45 -33.69
CA ARG A 305 7.33 17.68 -33.87
C ARG A 305 7.17 18.63 -32.68
N ILE A 306 7.77 18.31 -31.54
CA ILE A 306 8.01 19.32 -30.49
C ILE A 306 9.48 19.19 -30.07
N ARG A 307 10.29 20.17 -30.52
CA ARG A 307 11.63 20.45 -30.01
C ARG A 307 11.45 21.40 -28.83
N GLY A 308 11.83 20.95 -27.63
CA GLY A 308 11.98 21.79 -26.45
C GLY A 308 11.34 21.19 -25.20
N SER A 309 12.16 20.63 -24.30
CA SER A 309 11.96 20.52 -22.84
C SER A 309 12.96 19.52 -22.24
N LEU A 310 13.50 19.82 -21.05
CA LEU A 310 14.30 19.00 -20.11
C LEU A 310 15.25 17.92 -20.72
N PRO A 311 16.58 18.14 -20.76
CA PRO A 311 17.52 17.14 -21.25
C PRO A 311 17.62 15.94 -20.30
N GLY A 312 17.46 14.71 -20.81
CA GLY A 312 17.73 13.50 -20.05
C GLY A 312 17.22 12.20 -20.70
N PRO A 313 18.02 11.11 -20.73
CA PRO A 313 17.62 9.83 -21.34
C PRO A 313 16.32 9.23 -20.79
N LEU A 314 16.04 9.44 -19.50
CA LEU A 314 14.82 8.96 -18.82
C LEU A 314 13.57 9.71 -19.27
N VAL A 315 13.66 11.03 -19.46
CA VAL A 315 12.54 11.87 -19.90
C VAL A 315 12.18 11.56 -21.35
N ASP A 316 13.18 11.31 -22.20
CA ASP A 316 12.97 10.90 -23.59
C ASP A 316 12.30 9.52 -23.67
N LEU A 317 12.73 8.58 -22.82
CA LEU A 317 12.09 7.26 -22.71
C LEU A 317 10.63 7.36 -22.25
N LEU A 318 10.36 8.15 -21.20
CA LEU A 318 9.00 8.40 -20.72
C LEU A 318 8.12 9.02 -21.81
N ARG A 319 8.63 10.00 -22.56
CA ARG A 319 7.91 10.63 -23.67
C ARG A 319 7.58 9.63 -24.78
N LYS A 320 8.57 8.80 -25.16
CA LYS A 320 8.41 7.77 -26.19
C LYS A 320 7.35 6.75 -25.82
N GLU A 321 7.39 6.22 -24.60
CA GLU A 321 6.41 5.23 -24.14
C GLU A 321 5.03 5.85 -23.89
N THR A 322 4.95 7.08 -23.39
CA THR A 322 3.67 7.82 -23.29
C THR A 322 3.02 7.97 -24.66
N ALA A 323 3.79 8.35 -25.69
CA ALA A 323 3.27 8.51 -27.05
C ALA A 323 2.75 7.20 -27.66
N ARG A 324 3.30 6.05 -27.24
CA ARG A 324 2.79 4.72 -27.59
C ARG A 324 1.50 4.42 -26.82
N LEU A 325 1.46 4.66 -25.52
CA LEU A 325 0.27 4.46 -24.68
C LEU A 325 -0.94 5.28 -25.13
N ILE A 326 -0.75 6.53 -25.56
CA ILE A 326 -1.83 7.37 -26.11
C ILE A 326 -2.46 6.73 -27.36
N ARG A 327 -1.63 6.05 -28.17
CA ARG A 327 -2.08 5.40 -29.41
C ARG A 327 -2.84 4.11 -29.11
N ASP A 328 -2.30 3.31 -28.20
CA ASP A 328 -2.80 1.97 -27.93
C ASP A 328 -4.03 2.03 -27.01
N GLU A 329 -4.08 3.00 -26.10
CA GLU A 329 -5.12 3.14 -25.08
C GLU A 329 -5.53 4.61 -24.84
N PRO A 330 -6.23 5.23 -25.82
CA PRO A 330 -6.63 6.64 -25.71
C PRO A 330 -7.59 6.92 -24.54
N GLU A 331 -8.31 5.92 -24.06
CA GLU A 331 -9.28 6.02 -22.97
C GLU A 331 -8.63 6.35 -21.62
N LEU A 332 -7.38 5.91 -21.39
CA LEU A 332 -6.60 6.21 -20.18
C LEU A 332 -6.36 7.73 -20.01
N PHE A 333 -6.35 8.45 -21.13
CA PHE A 333 -6.17 9.89 -21.19
C PHE A 333 -7.50 10.64 -21.35
N ALA A 334 -8.62 9.93 -21.45
CA ALA A 334 -9.94 10.52 -21.63
C ALA A 334 -10.55 10.98 -20.31
N LEU A 335 -11.06 12.21 -20.33
CA LEU A 335 -11.67 12.84 -19.17
C LEU A 335 -13.15 12.44 -19.06
N PRO A 336 -13.66 12.12 -17.85
CA PRO A 336 -15.05 11.75 -17.68
C PRO A 336 -15.93 12.97 -17.98
N ARG A 337 -16.97 12.78 -18.82
CA ARG A 337 -17.97 13.80 -19.14
C ARG A 337 -18.97 13.92 -18.00
N GLY A 338 -19.29 15.15 -17.59
CA GLY A 338 -20.61 15.47 -17.03
C GLY A 338 -20.87 15.22 -15.54
N ALA A 339 -19.86 15.10 -14.69
CA ALA A 339 -20.13 15.07 -13.24
C ALA A 339 -20.55 16.48 -12.76
N LYS A 340 -21.74 16.61 -12.15
CA LYS A 340 -22.17 17.82 -11.40
C LYS A 340 -21.30 18.10 -10.17
N GLN A 341 -20.34 17.23 -9.87
CA GLN A 341 -19.34 17.35 -8.82
C GLN A 341 -17.98 17.62 -9.46
N VAL A 342 -17.13 18.41 -8.78
CA VAL A 342 -15.76 18.71 -9.22
C VAL A 342 -15.06 17.39 -9.59
N PRO A 343 -14.55 17.21 -10.84
CA PRO A 343 -13.89 15.97 -11.23
C PRO A 343 -12.68 15.73 -10.34
N GLN A 344 -12.76 14.78 -9.41
CA GLN A 344 -11.62 14.41 -8.59
C GLN A 344 -10.64 13.58 -9.43
N PRO A 345 -9.33 13.86 -9.38
CA PRO A 345 -8.33 12.99 -9.96
C PRO A 345 -8.46 11.59 -9.35
N SER A 346 -8.61 10.58 -10.20
CA SER A 346 -8.78 9.19 -9.77
C SER A 346 -7.42 8.55 -9.51
N ALA A 347 -7.21 8.08 -8.28
CA ALA A 347 -6.02 7.30 -7.92
C ALA A 347 -5.92 5.98 -8.70
N GLU A 348 -7.06 5.40 -9.10
CA GLU A 348 -7.10 4.20 -9.95
C GLU A 348 -6.57 4.49 -11.35
N ARG A 349 -7.02 5.59 -11.97
CA ARG A 349 -6.50 5.96 -13.30
C ARG A 349 -5.01 6.28 -13.28
N TRP A 350 -4.55 6.93 -12.21
CA TRP A 350 -3.12 7.19 -12.03
C TRP A 350 -2.32 5.89 -11.84
N PHE A 351 -2.86 4.95 -11.05
CA PHE A 351 -2.32 3.59 -10.92
C PHE A 351 -2.22 2.86 -12.25
N ASP A 352 -3.29 2.85 -13.06
CA ASP A 352 -3.27 2.21 -14.37
C ASP A 352 -2.24 2.83 -15.30
N PHE A 353 -2.10 4.17 -15.27
CA PHE A 353 -1.09 4.87 -16.05
C PHE A 353 0.33 4.49 -15.64
N ILE A 354 0.67 4.55 -14.36
CA ILE A 354 2.01 4.17 -13.89
C ILE A 354 2.27 2.68 -14.08
N HIS A 355 1.29 1.82 -13.85
CA HIS A 355 1.39 0.39 -14.07
C HIS A 355 1.71 0.06 -15.53
N LYS A 356 0.98 0.64 -16.49
CA LYS A 356 1.22 0.41 -17.92
C LYS A 356 2.54 1.00 -18.40
N MET A 357 2.86 2.22 -17.98
CA MET A 357 4.14 2.87 -18.29
C MET A 357 5.31 2.02 -17.77
N SER A 358 5.21 1.54 -16.53
CA SER A 358 6.26 0.74 -15.91
C SER A 358 6.43 -0.64 -16.51
N SER A 359 5.32 -1.32 -16.81
CA SER A 359 5.33 -2.63 -17.45
C SER A 359 6.04 -2.58 -18.80
N ARG A 360 5.77 -1.57 -19.64
CA ARG A 360 6.44 -1.41 -20.95
C ARG A 360 7.93 -1.16 -20.84
N ILE A 361 8.34 -0.34 -19.87
CA ILE A 361 9.75 0.00 -19.67
C ILE A 361 10.51 -1.19 -19.08
N LEU A 362 9.92 -1.87 -18.09
CA LEU A 362 10.49 -3.10 -17.51
C LEU A 362 10.61 -4.22 -18.53
N LEU A 363 9.63 -4.38 -19.43
CA LEU A 363 9.71 -5.34 -20.53
C LEU A 363 10.94 -5.09 -21.42
N GLY A 364 11.17 -3.84 -21.81
CA GLY A 364 12.33 -3.48 -22.62
C GLY A 364 13.66 -3.84 -21.95
N PHE A 365 13.76 -3.61 -20.63
CA PHE A 365 14.93 -4.01 -19.86
C PHE A 365 15.06 -5.52 -19.67
N ALA A 366 13.95 -6.23 -19.46
CA ALA A 366 13.93 -7.67 -19.25
C ALA A 366 14.34 -8.44 -20.51
N ASN A 367 13.83 -8.05 -21.69
CA ASN A 367 14.24 -8.65 -22.96
C ASN A 367 15.73 -8.40 -23.23
N HIS A 368 16.19 -7.15 -23.07
CA HIS A 368 17.60 -6.81 -23.24
C HIS A 368 18.51 -7.61 -22.29
N LEU A 369 18.08 -7.87 -21.05
CA LEU A 369 18.83 -8.71 -20.13
C LEU A 369 18.92 -10.17 -20.62
N LEU A 370 17.82 -10.76 -21.08
CA LEU A 370 17.80 -12.15 -21.56
C LEU A 370 18.59 -12.33 -22.86
N ASP A 371 18.47 -11.42 -23.81
CA ASP A 371 19.22 -11.43 -25.08
C ASP A 371 20.75 -11.40 -24.85
N HIS A 372 21.20 -10.74 -23.79
CA HIS A 372 22.64 -10.66 -23.45
C HIS A 372 23.14 -11.80 -22.58
N LEU A 373 22.25 -12.47 -21.84
CA LEU A 373 22.57 -13.69 -21.09
C LEU A 373 22.77 -14.89 -22.03
N SER A 374 22.01 -14.99 -23.11
CA SER A 374 22.25 -16.01 -24.16
C SER A 374 23.54 -15.72 -24.94
N GLY A 375 23.92 -14.45 -25.13
CA GLY A 375 25.12 -14.02 -25.86
C GLY A 375 26.44 -13.90 -25.07
N ALA A 376 26.50 -14.38 -23.82
CA ALA A 376 27.70 -14.38 -22.94
C ALA A 376 28.38 -13.01 -22.67
N ASN A 377 27.64 -11.89 -22.72
CA ASN A 377 28.21 -10.55 -22.54
C ASN A 377 27.78 -9.91 -21.20
N LEU A 378 28.43 -10.33 -20.10
CA LEU A 378 28.04 -9.96 -18.72
C LEU A 378 28.23 -8.46 -18.38
N PHE A 379 29.07 -7.73 -19.11
CA PHE A 379 29.36 -6.31 -18.80
C PHE A 379 28.26 -5.35 -19.25
N SER A 380 27.47 -5.66 -20.29
CA SER A 380 26.35 -4.82 -20.75
C SER A 380 25.13 -4.86 -19.79
N ILE A 381 25.07 -5.89 -18.95
CA ILE A 381 24.02 -6.09 -17.95
C ILE A 381 24.05 -5.00 -16.87
N PHE A 382 25.24 -4.58 -16.42
CA PHE A 382 25.38 -3.60 -15.34
C PHE A 382 24.82 -2.21 -15.68
N HIS A 383 24.99 -1.75 -16.92
CA HIS A 383 24.41 -0.47 -17.38
C HIS A 383 22.88 -0.52 -17.49
N THR A 384 22.34 -1.69 -17.84
CA THR A 384 20.91 -1.96 -17.93
C THR A 384 20.27 -1.93 -16.53
N ILE A 385 20.93 -2.54 -15.54
CA ILE A 385 20.48 -2.56 -14.13
C ILE A 385 20.43 -1.14 -13.53
N GLY A 386 21.43 -0.30 -13.79
CA GLY A 386 21.44 1.08 -13.28
C GLY A 386 20.28 1.94 -13.81
N SER A 387 19.96 1.80 -15.10
CA SER A 387 18.85 2.50 -15.75
C SER A 387 17.48 1.98 -15.30
N ALA A 388 17.34 0.66 -15.13
CA ALA A 388 16.15 0.03 -14.56
C ALA A 388 15.93 0.45 -13.10
N GLY A 389 17.00 0.54 -12.29
CA GLY A 389 16.92 0.99 -10.90
C GLY A 389 16.38 2.41 -10.76
N GLY A 390 16.83 3.34 -11.62
CA GLY A 390 16.29 4.70 -11.70
C GLY A 390 14.80 4.71 -12.04
N PHE A 391 14.36 3.84 -12.94
CA PHE A 391 12.95 3.72 -13.29
C PHE A 391 12.11 3.06 -12.17
N CYS A 392 12.65 2.08 -11.45
CA CYS A 392 11.98 1.49 -10.28
C CYS A 392 11.69 2.50 -9.17
N THR A 393 12.42 3.63 -9.11
CA THR A 393 12.08 4.73 -8.19
C THR A 393 10.71 5.35 -8.50
N LEU A 394 10.25 5.30 -9.74
CA LEU A 394 8.89 5.74 -10.09
C LEU A 394 7.83 4.86 -9.45
N LEU A 395 8.11 3.60 -9.10
CA LEU A 395 7.17 2.73 -8.40
C LEU A 395 7.22 2.87 -6.87
N ALA A 396 8.22 3.58 -6.34
CA ALA A 396 8.44 3.70 -4.90
C ALA A 396 7.21 4.21 -4.12
N PRO A 397 6.44 5.21 -4.60
CA PRO A 397 5.24 5.66 -3.90
C PRO A 397 4.19 4.56 -3.68
N TYR A 398 4.03 3.62 -4.62
CA TYR A 398 3.12 2.48 -4.42
C TYR A 398 3.63 1.54 -3.34
N PHE A 399 4.92 1.17 -3.37
CA PHE A 399 5.49 0.33 -2.32
C PHE A 399 5.41 1.00 -0.95
N VAL A 400 5.64 2.31 -0.85
CA VAL A 400 5.43 3.05 0.41
C VAL A 400 3.96 2.97 0.83
N GLY A 401 3.02 3.20 -0.09
CA GLY A 401 1.58 3.11 0.17
C GLY A 401 1.14 1.75 0.70
N PHE A 402 1.56 0.67 0.04
CA PHE A 402 1.23 -0.69 0.46
C PHE A 402 1.90 -1.06 1.79
N ALA A 403 3.17 -0.72 1.98
CA ALA A 403 3.88 -1.02 3.23
C ALA A 403 3.23 -0.29 4.42
N HIS A 404 2.89 0.98 4.25
CA HIS A 404 2.21 1.80 5.27
C HIS A 404 0.89 1.16 5.68
N HIS A 405 0.01 0.87 4.72
CA HIS A 405 -1.30 0.30 5.02
C HIS A 405 -1.16 -1.13 5.61
N ASN A 406 -0.21 -1.93 5.12
CA ASN A 406 0.03 -3.27 5.68
C ASN A 406 0.45 -3.20 7.15
N ALA A 407 1.35 -2.29 7.51
CA ALA A 407 1.79 -2.09 8.89
C ALA A 407 0.63 -1.70 9.80
N GLN A 408 -0.22 -0.75 9.37
CA GLN A 408 -1.42 -0.35 10.12
C GLN A 408 -2.39 -1.52 10.35
N ILE A 409 -2.67 -2.32 9.31
CA ILE A 409 -3.56 -3.49 9.43
C ILE A 409 -3.00 -4.51 10.42
N ARG A 410 -1.70 -4.81 10.36
CA ARG A 410 -1.06 -5.76 11.29
C ARG A 410 -1.14 -5.26 12.72
N LEU A 411 -0.81 -4.00 12.98
CA LEU A 411 -0.91 -3.41 14.31
C LEU A 411 -2.34 -3.40 14.83
N ALA A 412 -3.32 -3.02 13.99
CA ALA A 412 -4.73 -3.03 14.36
C ALA A 412 -5.25 -4.45 14.67
N ARG A 413 -4.79 -5.47 13.92
CA ARG A 413 -5.09 -6.89 14.19
C ARG A 413 -4.53 -7.34 15.52
N GLU A 414 -3.26 -7.03 15.79
CA GLU A 414 -2.57 -7.40 17.02
C GLU A 414 -3.21 -6.73 18.24
N ALA A 415 -3.50 -5.42 18.17
CA ALA A 415 -4.15 -4.68 19.24
C ALA A 415 -5.59 -5.16 19.52
N ALA A 416 -6.39 -5.40 18.47
CA ALA A 416 -7.73 -5.94 18.63
C ALA A 416 -7.72 -7.35 19.26
N GLY A 417 -6.75 -8.19 18.86
CA GLY A 417 -6.57 -9.54 19.41
C GLY A 417 -6.25 -9.54 20.91
N GLN A 418 -5.42 -8.60 21.39
CA GLN A 418 -5.08 -8.49 22.82
C GLN A 418 -6.24 -8.04 23.70
N LEU A 419 -7.18 -7.26 23.16
CA LEU A 419 -8.39 -6.84 23.87
C LEU A 419 -9.52 -7.88 23.85
N GLY A 420 -9.31 -9.03 23.20
CA GLY A 420 -10.37 -10.02 22.98
C GLY A 420 -11.49 -9.51 22.07
N ALA A 421 -11.27 -8.41 21.35
CA ALA A 421 -12.17 -7.88 20.32
C ALA A 421 -12.03 -8.72 19.05
N HIS A 422 -12.40 -10.00 19.15
CA HIS A 422 -12.46 -10.89 17.98
C HIS A 422 -13.72 -10.60 17.20
N SER A 423 -13.57 -10.26 15.92
CA SER A 423 -14.69 -10.34 14.99
C SER A 423 -15.16 -11.79 14.93
N THR A 424 -16.45 -12.03 15.18
CA THR A 424 -17.10 -13.36 15.09
C THR A 424 -17.17 -13.89 13.66
N ALA A 425 -16.78 -13.09 12.66
CA ALA A 425 -16.72 -13.50 11.27
C ALA A 425 -15.44 -14.31 11.01
N VAL A 426 -15.51 -15.62 11.22
CA VAL A 426 -14.54 -16.59 10.65
C VAL A 426 -14.65 -16.48 9.13
N ARG A 427 -13.79 -15.66 8.51
CA ARG A 427 -13.65 -15.67 7.04
C ARG A 427 -12.82 -16.91 6.66
N PRO A 428 -13.20 -17.63 5.60
CA PRO A 428 -12.41 -18.77 5.15
C PRO A 428 -11.00 -18.29 4.77
N LEU A 429 -10.01 -19.00 5.28
CA LEU A 429 -8.59 -18.74 5.09
C LEU A 429 -8.25 -18.86 3.60
N ARG A 430 -8.15 -17.75 2.86
CA ARG A 430 -7.79 -17.82 1.44
C ARG A 430 -6.29 -17.97 1.25
N CYS A 431 -5.89 -19.02 0.54
CA CYS A 431 -4.52 -19.23 0.08
C CYS A 431 -4.40 -18.85 -1.40
N ALA A 432 -3.44 -17.99 -1.74
CA ALA A 432 -3.12 -17.70 -3.13
C ALA A 432 -1.96 -18.58 -3.61
N VAL A 433 -2.17 -19.26 -4.73
CA VAL A 433 -1.22 -20.20 -5.33
C VAL A 433 -0.61 -19.57 -6.58
N PHE A 434 0.64 -19.14 -6.51
CA PHE A 434 1.37 -18.57 -7.65
C PHE A 434 1.94 -19.70 -8.51
N ALA A 435 1.60 -19.72 -9.80
CA ALA A 435 2.02 -20.77 -10.72
C ALA A 435 2.32 -20.22 -12.13
N GLU A 436 3.29 -20.82 -12.80
CA GLU A 436 3.64 -20.44 -14.18
C GLU A 436 2.54 -20.83 -15.18
N ASN A 437 1.77 -21.87 -14.87
CA ASN A 437 0.61 -22.31 -15.63
C ASN A 437 -0.53 -22.79 -14.72
N ALA A 438 -1.74 -22.84 -15.27
CA ALA A 438 -2.93 -23.23 -14.50
C ALA A 438 -2.85 -24.68 -14.00
N ALA A 439 -2.30 -25.60 -14.80
CA ALA A 439 -2.19 -27.02 -14.44
C ALA A 439 -1.29 -27.23 -13.20
N GLN A 440 -0.13 -26.57 -13.16
CA GLN A 440 0.78 -26.55 -12.02
C GLN A 440 0.10 -25.96 -10.78
N GLY A 441 -0.60 -24.85 -10.94
CA GLY A 441 -1.31 -24.20 -9.83
C GLY A 441 -2.43 -25.05 -9.26
N LEU A 442 -3.24 -25.69 -10.10
CA LEU A 442 -4.31 -26.61 -9.68
C LEU A 442 -3.74 -27.88 -9.02
N ALA A 443 -2.64 -28.43 -9.55
CA ALA A 443 -1.97 -29.58 -8.94
C ALA A 443 -1.46 -29.26 -7.54
N ALA A 444 -0.83 -28.09 -7.35
CA ALA A 444 -0.35 -27.62 -6.06
C ALA A 444 -1.49 -27.22 -5.10
N ALA A 445 -2.60 -26.71 -5.63
CA ALA A 445 -3.80 -26.41 -4.86
C ALA A 445 -4.48 -27.68 -4.31
N GLY A 446 -4.31 -28.84 -4.96
CA GLY A 446 -4.93 -30.10 -4.56
C GLY A 446 -6.47 -30.10 -4.63
N SER A 447 -7.10 -31.18 -4.15
CA SER A 447 -8.57 -31.38 -4.23
C SER A 447 -9.36 -30.88 -3.02
N ARG A 448 -8.73 -30.17 -2.07
CA ARG A 448 -9.41 -29.66 -0.87
C ARG A 448 -10.02 -28.30 -1.15
N GLU A 449 -11.36 -28.29 -1.19
CA GLU A 449 -12.29 -27.16 -1.27
C GLU A 449 -11.83 -25.97 -2.13
N GLU A 450 -12.26 -25.98 -3.39
CA GLU A 450 -12.09 -24.91 -4.39
C GLU A 450 -12.52 -23.51 -3.90
N ALA A 451 -13.25 -23.41 -2.78
CA ALA A 451 -13.70 -22.14 -2.19
C ALA A 451 -12.61 -21.39 -1.41
N GLU A 452 -11.53 -22.07 -0.99
CA GLU A 452 -10.50 -21.52 -0.09
C GLU A 452 -9.16 -21.21 -0.76
N ARG A 453 -9.02 -21.48 -2.07
CA ARG A 453 -7.77 -21.24 -2.80
C ARG A 453 -8.01 -20.49 -4.09
N VAL A 454 -7.10 -19.57 -4.42
CA VAL A 454 -7.10 -18.85 -5.70
C VAL A 454 -5.77 -19.08 -6.41
N VAL A 455 -5.80 -19.69 -7.59
CA VAL A 455 -4.60 -19.86 -8.41
C VAL A 455 -4.33 -18.57 -9.17
N LEU A 456 -3.13 -18.02 -9.04
CA LEU A 456 -2.66 -16.81 -9.73
C LEU A 456 -1.65 -17.22 -10.81
N THR A 457 -1.97 -16.91 -12.06
CA THR A 457 -1.11 -17.24 -13.21
C THR A 457 -1.20 -16.17 -14.30
N CYS A 458 -0.19 -16.14 -15.19
CA CYS A 458 -0.14 -15.22 -16.33
C CYS A 458 -0.37 -15.95 -17.68
N GLU A 459 -0.71 -17.24 -17.66
CA GLU A 459 -0.94 -18.01 -18.88
C GLU A 459 -2.34 -17.78 -19.47
N ALA A 460 -2.37 -17.61 -20.79
CA ALA A 460 -3.58 -17.46 -21.57
C ALA A 460 -4.08 -18.84 -22.04
N ASP A 461 -4.87 -19.55 -21.22
CA ASP A 461 -5.71 -20.66 -21.68
C ASP A 461 -6.98 -20.86 -20.80
N THR A 462 -8.01 -21.46 -21.44
CA THR A 462 -9.48 -21.44 -21.17
C THR A 462 -10.01 -21.30 -19.74
N GLU A 463 -11.14 -20.59 -19.62
CA GLU A 463 -11.84 -20.16 -18.40
C GLU A 463 -12.14 -21.28 -17.38
N GLY A 464 -11.96 -20.95 -16.09
CA GLY A 464 -12.31 -21.78 -14.93
C GLY A 464 -12.27 -20.96 -13.64
N GLY A 465 -13.26 -21.12 -12.76
CA GLY A 465 -13.58 -20.19 -11.67
C GLY A 465 -12.59 -20.08 -10.50
N ALA A 466 -11.69 -21.05 -10.32
CA ALA A 466 -10.68 -21.06 -9.24
C ALA A 466 -9.33 -20.40 -9.64
N VAL A 467 -9.21 -19.93 -10.89
CA VAL A 467 -7.96 -19.41 -11.47
C VAL A 467 -8.13 -17.94 -11.83
N ARG A 468 -7.42 -17.06 -11.12
CA ARG A 468 -7.26 -15.64 -11.48
C ARG A 468 -6.08 -15.49 -12.43
N ARG A 469 -6.38 -14.99 -13.62
CA ARG A 469 -5.40 -14.74 -14.68
C ARG A 469 -5.02 -13.25 -14.71
N PHE A 470 -3.73 -12.99 -14.88
CA PHE A 470 -3.19 -11.66 -15.07
C PHE A 470 -2.61 -11.53 -16.48
N ALA A 471 -2.77 -10.36 -17.09
CA ALA A 471 -2.13 -10.10 -18.38
C ALA A 471 -0.62 -9.96 -18.18
N PRO A 472 0.23 -10.80 -18.80
CA PRO A 472 1.67 -10.67 -18.63
C PRO A 472 2.17 -9.34 -19.19
N ILE A 473 3.18 -8.76 -18.55
CA ILE A 473 3.82 -7.54 -19.08
C ILE A 473 4.59 -7.83 -20.38
N GLY A 474 4.97 -9.08 -20.58
CA GLY A 474 5.43 -9.64 -21.84
C GLY A 474 5.82 -11.10 -21.71
N VAL A 475 6.18 -11.70 -22.83
CA VAL A 475 6.61 -13.10 -22.92
C VAL A 475 7.90 -13.12 -23.72
N TYR A 476 8.92 -13.76 -23.16
CA TYR A 476 10.16 -14.05 -23.84
C TYR A 476 10.11 -15.48 -24.39
N ALA A 477 10.27 -15.65 -25.69
CA ALA A 477 10.37 -16.95 -26.33
C ALA A 477 11.84 -17.23 -26.64
N PHE A 478 12.34 -18.39 -26.22
CA PHE A 478 13.73 -18.78 -26.51
C PHE A 478 13.84 -19.21 -27.97
N GLU A 479 14.78 -18.62 -28.72
CA GLU A 479 15.01 -19.00 -30.12
C GLU A 479 15.59 -20.43 -30.22
N GLU A 480 16.42 -20.81 -29.24
CA GLU A 480 17.14 -22.08 -29.17
C GLU A 480 16.26 -23.25 -28.68
N LEU A 481 15.14 -22.96 -28.01
CA LEU A 481 14.20 -23.97 -27.47
C LEU A 481 12.75 -23.65 -27.91
N PRO A 482 12.34 -24.05 -29.12
CA PRO A 482 11.00 -23.82 -29.63
C PRO A 482 9.93 -24.41 -28.69
N GLY A 483 9.09 -23.56 -28.12
CA GLY A 483 8.00 -23.94 -27.21
C GLY A 483 8.25 -23.64 -25.73
N GLU A 484 9.50 -23.41 -25.32
CA GLU A 484 9.81 -22.90 -23.99
C GLU A 484 9.66 -21.36 -23.98
N ARG A 485 8.96 -20.85 -22.97
CA ARG A 485 8.65 -19.41 -22.83
C ARG A 485 8.78 -18.96 -21.39
N LEU A 486 9.31 -17.76 -21.21
CA LEU A 486 9.40 -17.10 -19.91
C LEU A 486 8.39 -15.95 -19.87
N VAL A 487 7.43 -16.05 -18.95
CA VAL A 487 6.33 -15.10 -18.83
C VAL A 487 6.68 -14.08 -17.76
N TYR A 488 6.63 -12.78 -18.09
CA TYR A 488 6.88 -11.73 -17.11
C TYR A 488 5.57 -11.30 -16.42
N PRO A 489 5.45 -11.48 -15.10
CA PRO A 489 4.22 -11.16 -14.38
C PRO A 489 4.06 -9.65 -14.11
N PRO A 490 2.81 -9.13 -14.08
CA PRO A 490 2.52 -7.75 -13.69
C PRO A 490 2.58 -7.59 -12.16
N LEU A 491 3.80 -7.49 -11.62
CA LEU A 491 4.06 -7.48 -10.17
C LEU A 491 3.15 -6.53 -9.37
N LEU A 492 2.96 -5.30 -9.85
CA LEU A 492 2.17 -4.29 -9.14
C LEU A 492 0.68 -4.62 -9.10
N GLU A 493 0.13 -5.18 -10.18
CA GLU A 493 -1.27 -5.62 -10.25
C GLU A 493 -1.51 -6.85 -9.36
N MET A 494 -0.57 -7.80 -9.37
CA MET A 494 -0.62 -8.97 -8.49
C MET A 494 -0.51 -8.59 -7.02
N LEU A 495 0.33 -7.61 -6.68
CA LEU A 495 0.44 -7.06 -5.32
C LEU A 495 -0.89 -6.42 -4.88
N ASP A 496 -1.50 -5.59 -5.73
CA ASP A 496 -2.79 -4.95 -5.46
C ASP A 496 -3.92 -5.97 -5.26
N PHE A 497 -3.96 -7.00 -6.11
CA PHE A 497 -4.89 -8.11 -5.93
C PHE A 497 -4.68 -8.80 -4.59
N CYS A 498 -3.43 -9.17 -4.26
CA CYS A 498 -3.16 -9.87 -3.01
C CYS A 498 -3.48 -9.03 -1.76
N PHE A 499 -3.29 -7.72 -1.85
CA PHE A 499 -3.58 -6.79 -0.76
C PHE A 499 -5.09 -6.55 -0.58
N SER A 500 -5.85 -6.49 -1.67
CA SER A 500 -7.31 -6.25 -1.64
C SER A 500 -8.14 -7.47 -1.23
N GLN A 501 -7.55 -8.67 -1.29
CA GLN A 501 -8.21 -9.92 -0.94
C GLN A 501 -7.83 -10.38 0.48
N PRO A 502 -8.69 -11.13 1.19
CA PRO A 502 -8.39 -11.67 2.52
C PRO A 502 -7.45 -12.87 2.43
N ILE A 503 -6.25 -12.68 1.86
CA ILE A 503 -5.24 -13.73 1.71
C ILE A 503 -4.41 -13.81 2.98
N GLU A 504 -4.26 -15.02 3.52
CA GLU A 504 -3.51 -15.24 4.75
C GLU A 504 -2.20 -15.99 4.55
N ARG A 505 -2.02 -16.64 3.40
CA ARG A 505 -0.79 -17.37 3.05
C ARG A 505 -0.64 -17.49 1.55
N LEU A 506 0.61 -17.56 1.08
CA LEU A 506 0.92 -17.80 -0.33
C LEU A 506 1.61 -19.16 -0.50
N HIS A 507 1.26 -19.84 -1.59
CA HIS A 507 1.90 -21.06 -2.04
C HIS A 507 2.57 -20.81 -3.40
N LEU A 508 3.86 -21.08 -3.52
CA LEU A 508 4.65 -20.90 -4.73
C LEU A 508 4.77 -22.26 -5.43
N ALA A 509 3.96 -22.50 -6.46
CA ALA A 509 3.92 -23.78 -7.15
C ALA A 509 5.10 -24.00 -8.13
N GLY A 510 5.95 -22.98 -8.29
CA GLY A 510 7.17 -23.02 -9.07
C GLY A 510 8.11 -21.89 -8.67
N SER A 511 9.35 -21.94 -9.17
CA SER A 511 10.41 -20.96 -8.92
C SER A 511 10.72 -20.09 -10.15
N GLY A 512 9.83 -20.03 -11.13
CA GLY A 512 9.96 -19.13 -12.27
C GLY A 512 9.58 -17.68 -11.92
N PRO A 513 9.41 -16.82 -12.93
CA PRO A 513 9.09 -15.41 -12.72
C PRO A 513 7.80 -15.18 -11.90
N THR A 514 6.76 -15.98 -12.14
CA THR A 514 5.50 -15.87 -11.39
C THR A 514 5.71 -16.29 -9.93
N GLY A 515 6.48 -17.36 -9.71
CA GLY A 515 6.91 -17.78 -8.37
C GLY A 515 7.74 -16.72 -7.65
N LEU A 516 8.64 -16.05 -8.36
CA LEU A 516 9.47 -14.95 -7.83
C LEU A 516 8.63 -13.71 -7.47
N ALA A 517 7.62 -13.37 -8.28
CA ALA A 517 6.65 -12.33 -7.95
C ALA A 517 5.88 -12.68 -6.68
N GLY A 518 5.42 -13.93 -6.55
CA GLY A 518 4.77 -14.42 -5.32
C GLY A 518 5.69 -14.38 -4.10
N LEU A 519 6.97 -14.74 -4.27
CA LEU A 519 7.97 -14.64 -3.22
C LEU A 519 8.13 -13.20 -2.73
N PHE A 520 8.28 -12.25 -3.67
CA PHE A 520 8.38 -10.83 -3.35
C PHE A 520 7.12 -10.35 -2.60
N ILE A 521 5.93 -10.60 -3.14
CA ILE A 521 4.66 -10.15 -2.56
C ILE A 521 4.46 -10.73 -1.16
N GLY A 522 4.72 -12.03 -0.97
CA GLY A 522 4.56 -12.67 0.33
C GLY A 522 5.51 -12.11 1.38
N ARG A 523 6.78 -11.92 1.04
CA ARG A 523 7.75 -11.27 1.96
C ARG A 523 7.36 -9.82 2.24
N PHE A 524 6.94 -9.09 1.22
CA PHE A 524 6.59 -7.68 1.32
C PHE A 524 5.36 -7.44 2.21
N LEU A 525 4.34 -8.31 2.09
CA LEU A 525 3.13 -8.25 2.92
C LEU A 525 3.29 -8.96 4.28
N GLY A 526 4.41 -9.65 4.51
CA GLY A 526 4.62 -10.43 5.73
C GLY A 526 3.72 -11.67 5.83
N LEU A 527 3.30 -12.22 4.69
CA LEU A 527 2.49 -13.41 4.60
C LEU A 527 3.36 -14.67 4.71
N PRO A 528 2.89 -15.73 5.40
CA PRO A 528 3.49 -17.06 5.35
C PRO A 528 3.65 -17.57 3.91
N LEU A 529 4.82 -18.13 3.62
CA LEU A 529 5.21 -18.64 2.31
C LEU A 529 5.48 -20.15 2.36
N GLU A 530 4.82 -20.88 1.48
CA GLU A 530 5.05 -22.30 1.18
C GLU A 530 5.45 -22.44 -0.29
N ALA A 531 6.20 -23.48 -0.66
CA ALA A 531 6.55 -23.73 -2.06
C ALA A 531 6.47 -25.21 -2.42
N THR A 532 6.16 -25.51 -3.68
CA THR A 532 6.35 -26.84 -4.29
C THR A 532 7.58 -26.80 -5.18
N HIS A 533 8.45 -27.80 -5.04
CA HIS A 533 9.66 -27.90 -5.84
C HIS A 533 9.33 -28.18 -7.30
N SER A 534 10.01 -27.48 -8.21
CA SER A 534 9.96 -27.70 -9.65
C SER A 534 11.37 -27.71 -10.23
N GLU A 535 11.67 -28.70 -11.09
CA GLU A 535 12.94 -28.84 -11.80
C GLU A 535 13.06 -27.92 -13.04
N ALA A 536 12.05 -27.07 -13.29
CA ALA A 536 11.96 -26.28 -14.52
C ALA A 536 13.18 -25.36 -14.75
N ILE A 537 13.65 -24.66 -13.72
CA ILE A 537 14.74 -23.67 -13.86
C ILE A 537 16.12 -24.34 -14.08
N PRO A 538 16.57 -25.32 -13.28
CA PRO A 538 17.84 -26.01 -13.55
C PRO A 538 17.85 -26.74 -14.89
N ARG A 539 16.72 -27.35 -15.28
CA ARG A 539 16.58 -28.01 -16.58
C ARG A 539 16.77 -27.01 -17.72
N LEU A 540 16.09 -25.86 -17.64
CA LEU A 540 16.18 -24.80 -18.65
C LEU A 540 17.61 -24.23 -18.73
N ALA A 541 18.26 -23.98 -17.60
CA ALA A 541 19.64 -23.51 -17.53
C ALA A 541 20.61 -24.48 -18.25
N ARG A 542 20.51 -25.78 -17.94
CA ARG A 542 21.37 -26.81 -18.54
C ARG A 542 21.15 -26.98 -20.05
N GLN A 543 19.90 -26.86 -20.49
CA GLN A 543 19.53 -27.02 -21.90
C GLN A 543 19.92 -25.82 -22.77
N LEU A 544 19.82 -24.59 -22.22
CA LEU A 544 20.11 -23.36 -22.97
C LEU A 544 21.60 -23.06 -23.09
N THR A 545 22.38 -23.25 -22.02
CA THR A 545 23.76 -22.73 -21.99
C THR A 545 24.83 -23.79 -22.20
N HIS A 546 24.51 -25.07 -21.97
CA HIS A 546 25.48 -26.16 -21.86
C HIS A 546 26.68 -25.84 -20.93
N ASP A 547 26.53 -24.86 -20.04
CA ASP A 547 27.59 -24.30 -19.19
C ASP A 547 27.31 -24.64 -17.73
N THR A 548 28.25 -25.37 -17.12
CA THR A 548 28.23 -25.76 -15.70
C THR A 548 28.15 -24.57 -14.75
N PHE A 549 28.69 -23.40 -15.14
CA PHE A 549 28.63 -22.20 -14.33
C PHE A 549 27.20 -21.65 -14.19
N ILE A 550 26.43 -21.65 -15.28
CA ILE A 550 25.04 -21.18 -15.28
C ILE A 550 24.13 -22.17 -14.53
N GLU A 551 24.41 -23.47 -14.66
CA GLU A 551 23.74 -24.50 -13.87
C GLU A 551 23.97 -24.30 -12.35
N ASP A 552 25.21 -24.03 -11.94
CA ASP A 552 25.54 -23.71 -10.54
C ASP A 552 24.84 -22.43 -10.06
N LEU A 553 24.71 -21.42 -10.91
CA LEU A 553 23.98 -20.20 -10.58
C LEU A 553 22.48 -20.45 -10.41
N ALA A 554 21.88 -21.31 -11.26
CA ALA A 554 20.50 -21.73 -11.13
C ALA A 554 20.25 -22.49 -9.81
N TRP A 555 21.18 -23.34 -9.39
CA TRP A 555 21.12 -24.00 -8.08
C TRP A 555 21.24 -23.01 -6.91
N LYS A 556 22.17 -22.05 -6.98
CA LYS A 556 22.28 -20.98 -5.97
C LYS A 556 20.99 -20.17 -5.86
N TYR A 557 20.36 -19.86 -7.00
CA TYR A 557 19.04 -19.21 -7.04
C TYR A 557 17.97 -20.05 -6.35
N LEU A 558 17.87 -21.36 -6.63
CA LEU A 558 16.88 -22.22 -5.98
C LEU A 558 17.08 -22.32 -4.47
N VAL A 559 18.32 -22.48 -4.01
CA VAL A 559 18.64 -22.54 -2.57
C VAL A 559 18.27 -21.23 -1.89
N TRP A 560 18.60 -20.09 -2.50
CA TRP A 560 18.17 -18.77 -2.03
C TRP A 560 16.63 -18.64 -1.99
N PHE A 561 15.94 -19.04 -3.05
CA PHE A 561 14.49 -18.99 -3.16
C PHE A 561 13.81 -19.80 -2.04
N TYR A 562 14.22 -21.05 -1.84
CA TYR A 562 13.70 -21.92 -0.78
C TYR A 562 14.16 -21.49 0.63
N GLY A 563 15.28 -20.77 0.73
CA GLY A 563 15.73 -20.10 1.95
C GLY A 563 14.70 -19.13 2.51
N HIS A 564 13.86 -18.56 1.67
CA HIS A 564 12.85 -17.57 2.06
C HIS A 564 11.45 -18.14 2.37
N VAL A 565 11.22 -19.45 2.17
CA VAL A 565 9.94 -20.10 2.48
C VAL A 565 10.00 -20.89 3.79
N ARG A 566 8.84 -21.13 4.40
CA ARG A 566 8.70 -21.93 5.62
C ARG A 566 8.76 -23.43 5.33
N THR A 567 8.18 -23.85 4.22
CA THR A 567 8.07 -25.27 3.85
C THR A 567 8.21 -25.45 2.35
N VAL A 568 8.97 -26.46 1.95
CA VAL A 568 9.18 -26.89 0.56
C VAL A 568 8.60 -28.29 0.41
N TYR A 569 7.58 -28.43 -0.41
CA TYR A 569 6.98 -29.70 -0.79
C TYR A 569 7.76 -30.33 -1.94
N VAL A 570 8.13 -31.60 -1.79
CA VAL A 570 8.91 -32.34 -2.79
C VAL A 570 8.20 -33.65 -3.17
N PRO A 571 8.31 -34.08 -4.45
CA PRO A 571 7.57 -35.23 -4.95
C PRO A 571 8.17 -36.59 -4.55
N SER A 572 9.44 -36.64 -4.13
CA SER A 572 10.09 -37.91 -3.75
C SER A 572 11.21 -37.72 -2.71
N PRO A 573 11.57 -38.77 -1.96
CA PRO A 573 12.74 -38.75 -1.07
C PRO A 573 14.08 -38.57 -1.81
N GLY A 574 14.14 -38.88 -3.12
CA GLY A 574 15.31 -38.63 -3.95
C GLY A 574 15.58 -37.13 -4.11
N VAL A 575 14.55 -36.38 -4.52
CA VAL A 575 14.60 -34.92 -4.65
C VAL A 575 14.86 -34.25 -3.30
N ALA A 576 14.29 -34.79 -2.22
CA ALA A 576 14.57 -34.31 -0.87
C ALA A 576 16.07 -34.36 -0.53
N ARG A 577 16.74 -35.48 -0.82
CA ARG A 577 18.18 -35.64 -0.58
C ARG A 577 19.01 -34.69 -1.43
N GLU A 578 18.67 -34.56 -2.71
CA GLU A 578 19.36 -33.63 -3.62
C GLU A 578 19.28 -32.18 -3.10
N LEU A 579 18.10 -31.71 -2.69
CA LEU A 579 17.95 -30.37 -2.14
C LEU A 579 18.73 -30.18 -0.83
N MET A 580 18.79 -31.21 0.02
CA MET A 580 19.59 -31.18 1.24
C MET A 580 21.09 -31.10 0.93
N GLU A 581 21.58 -31.89 -0.02
CA GLU A 581 22.98 -31.87 -0.47
C GLU A 581 23.37 -30.51 -1.07
N LYS A 582 22.43 -29.85 -1.76
CA LYS A 582 22.61 -28.51 -2.32
C LYS A 582 22.49 -27.37 -1.27
N GLY A 583 22.06 -27.68 -0.04
CA GLY A 583 22.06 -26.73 1.08
C GLY A 583 20.69 -26.21 1.54
N VAL A 584 19.58 -26.81 1.11
CA VAL A 584 18.24 -26.50 1.66
C VAL A 584 18.08 -27.20 3.02
N PRO A 585 17.70 -26.49 4.11
CA PRO A 585 17.58 -27.10 5.43
C PRO A 585 16.51 -28.20 5.50
N ALA A 586 16.85 -29.33 6.11
CA ALA A 586 16.00 -30.52 6.17
C ALA A 586 14.67 -30.25 6.90
N GLU A 587 14.66 -29.36 7.89
CA GLU A 587 13.47 -28.99 8.66
C GLU A 587 12.40 -28.32 7.80
N LYS A 588 12.77 -27.73 6.66
CA LYS A 588 11.86 -27.09 5.71
C LYS A 588 11.25 -28.06 4.69
N ILE A 589 11.88 -29.22 4.44
CA ILE A 589 11.49 -30.13 3.37
C ILE A 589 10.38 -31.07 3.86
N ARG A 590 9.31 -31.23 3.06
CA ARG A 590 8.19 -32.14 3.34
C ARG A 590 7.81 -32.91 2.07
N LEU A 591 7.52 -34.20 2.19
CA LEU A 591 6.99 -34.99 1.08
C LEU A 591 5.55 -34.61 0.78
N GLU A 592 5.18 -34.52 -0.50
CA GLU A 592 3.80 -34.29 -0.91
C GLU A 592 2.87 -35.42 -0.45
N ALA A 593 1.63 -35.07 -0.09
CA ALA A 593 0.65 -36.01 0.48
C ALA A 593 0.31 -37.20 -0.45
N ARG A 594 0.53 -37.08 -1.78
CA ARG A 594 0.35 -38.18 -2.73
C ARG A 594 1.29 -39.36 -2.48
N VAL A 595 2.48 -39.12 -1.95
CA VAL A 595 3.50 -40.17 -1.71
C VAL A 595 3.17 -41.04 -0.50
N ARG A 596 2.47 -40.49 0.50
CA ARG A 596 2.05 -41.27 1.69
C ARG A 596 1.14 -42.46 1.33
N VAL A 597 0.32 -42.32 0.29
CA VAL A 597 -0.60 -43.39 -0.13
C VAL A 597 0.15 -44.49 -0.89
N GLU A 598 1.19 -44.14 -1.66
CA GLU A 598 1.99 -45.12 -2.39
C GLU A 598 2.99 -45.86 -1.49
N ASP A 599 3.57 -45.20 -0.49
CA ASP A 599 4.43 -45.89 0.50
C ASP A 599 3.64 -46.81 1.44
N GLU A 600 2.40 -46.44 1.82
CA GLU A 600 1.51 -47.36 2.55
C GLU A 600 1.02 -48.53 1.67
N ALA A 601 0.87 -48.32 0.36
CA ALA A 601 0.52 -49.38 -0.59
C ALA A 601 1.72 -50.30 -0.91
N ALA A 602 2.94 -49.75 -0.97
CA ALA A 602 4.17 -50.51 -1.20
C ALA A 602 4.61 -51.32 0.04
N GLY A 603 4.34 -50.81 1.24
CA GLY A 603 4.61 -51.51 2.50
C GLY A 603 3.72 -52.74 2.77
N ARG A 604 2.62 -52.93 2.02
CA ARG A 604 1.66 -54.04 2.22
C ARG A 604 1.87 -55.26 1.32
N ARG A 605 2.94 -55.33 0.51
CA ARG A 605 3.23 -56.49 -0.35
C ARG A 605 4.52 -57.23 0.01
N ARG A 606 4.54 -57.92 1.15
CA ARG A 606 5.31 -59.17 1.35
C ARG A 606 4.61 -60.09 2.36
N PRO A 607 3.97 -61.20 1.95
CA PRO A 607 3.72 -62.31 2.84
C PRO A 607 4.95 -63.24 2.86
N VAL A 608 5.47 -63.47 4.05
CA VAL A 608 6.48 -64.48 4.37
C VAL A 608 5.91 -65.87 4.08
N ARG A 609 6.45 -66.59 3.09
CA ARG A 609 6.21 -68.03 2.93
C ARG A 609 6.94 -68.78 4.05
N ARG A 610 6.22 -69.23 5.06
CA ARG A 610 6.66 -70.27 6.01
C ARG A 610 6.75 -71.60 5.25
N ALA A 611 7.96 -72.12 5.05
CA ALA A 611 8.16 -73.51 4.68
C ALA A 611 8.08 -74.38 5.94
N ALA A 612 7.07 -75.23 6.00
CA ALA A 612 7.00 -76.34 6.93
C ALA A 612 7.72 -77.55 6.31
N ARG A 613 8.74 -78.07 6.99
CA ARG A 613 9.14 -79.48 6.94
C ARG A 613 9.61 -79.89 8.33
N GLY A 614 8.88 -80.81 8.93
CA GLY A 614 9.36 -81.63 10.03
C GLY A 614 9.90 -82.96 9.50
N GLY A 615 10.67 -83.66 10.32
CA GLY A 615 10.89 -85.10 10.20
C GLY A 615 12.35 -85.55 10.18
N ILE A 616 12.81 -85.93 11.38
CA ILE A 616 13.98 -86.74 11.78
C ILE A 616 15.34 -86.06 11.69
#